data_AF-A0A3N6N951-F1
#
_entry.id   AF-A0A3N6N951-F1
#
_cell.length_a   1.000
_cell.length_b   1.000
_cell.length_c   1.000
_cell.angle_alpha   90.00
_cell.angle_beta   90.00
_cell.angle_gamma   90.00
#
_symmetry.space_group_name_H-M   'P 1'
#
loop_
_entity.id
_entity.type
_entity.pdbx_description
1 polymer ?
#
loop_
_entity_poly.entity_id
_entity_poly.type
_entity_poly.pdbx_seq_one_letter_code
_entity_poly.pdbx_strand_id
1 'polypeptide(L)'
;MLPILKQLVQSDDDRWVRQIAVQQLATGWKNEPEILPMLKQLVQSDDDRWVREQAILQLATGWKDEPETLPMLKQLVQSDNKFLRQTVVQKLATGWKHEPEILPMLKQLAHSG
;
A
#
# COMPACT_ATOMS: atom_id res chain seq x y z
N MET A 1 19.57 8.91 -10.36
CA MET A 1 19.08 7.98 -9.31
C MET A 1 17.62 7.63 -9.51
N LEU A 2 16.71 8.61 -9.59
CA LEU A 2 15.27 8.39 -9.81
C LEU A 2 14.93 7.45 -10.99
N PRO A 3 15.49 7.60 -12.22
CA PRO A 3 15.17 6.69 -13.32
C PRO A 3 15.55 5.22 -13.05
N ILE A 4 16.70 5.00 -12.39
CA ILE A 4 17.18 3.65 -12.05
C ILE A 4 16.23 3.00 -11.05
N LEU A 5 15.82 3.72 -10.01
CA LEU A 5 14.89 3.18 -9.02
C LEU A 5 13.54 2.81 -9.64
N LYS A 6 13.01 3.64 -10.55
CA LYS A 6 11.78 3.31 -11.28
C LYS A 6 11.93 2.04 -12.13
N GLN A 7 13.07 1.90 -12.82
CA GLN A 7 13.37 0.70 -13.58
C GLN A 7 13.43 -0.54 -12.67
N LEU A 8 14.11 -0.45 -11.52
CA LEU A 8 14.17 -1.55 -10.55
C LEU A 8 12.78 -1.94 -10.06
N VAL A 9 11.90 -0.98 -9.75
CA VAL A 9 10.51 -1.27 -9.38
C VAL A 9 9.77 -2.03 -10.49
N GLN A 10 9.98 -1.67 -11.75
CA GLN A 10 9.20 -2.19 -12.88
C GLN A 10 9.68 -3.54 -13.40
N SER A 11 10.99 -3.80 -13.41
CA SER A 11 11.55 -4.90 -14.22
C SER A 11 12.62 -5.74 -13.53
N ASP A 12 12.98 -5.47 -12.28
CA ASP A 12 13.92 -6.35 -11.57
C ASP A 12 13.23 -7.67 -11.20
N ASP A 13 13.90 -8.80 -11.37
CA ASP A 13 13.34 -10.12 -11.06
C ASP A 13 13.33 -10.41 -9.55
N ASP A 14 14.19 -9.74 -8.77
CA ASP A 14 14.27 -9.93 -7.33
C ASP A 14 13.27 -9.02 -6.61
N ARG A 15 12.20 -9.62 -6.08
CA ARG A 15 11.19 -8.93 -5.27
C ARG A 15 11.78 -8.08 -4.13
N TRP A 16 12.91 -8.48 -3.54
CA TRP A 16 13.54 -7.72 -2.46
C TRP A 16 14.16 -6.42 -2.99
N VAL A 17 14.81 -6.48 -4.16
CA VAL A 17 15.33 -5.29 -4.84
C VAL A 17 14.19 -4.35 -5.19
N ARG A 18 13.09 -4.89 -5.74
CA ARG A 18 11.88 -4.13 -6.04
C ARG A 18 11.31 -3.44 -4.79
N GLN A 19 11.16 -4.16 -3.67
CA GLN A 19 10.66 -3.60 -2.41
C GLN A 19 11.56 -2.47 -1.87
N ILE A 20 12.87 -2.66 -1.92
CA ILE A 20 13.84 -1.61 -1.53
C ILE A 20 13.67 -0.40 -2.46
N ALA A 21 13.57 -0.61 -3.77
CA ALA A 21 13.37 0.48 -4.72
C ALA A 21 12.05 1.24 -4.47
N VAL A 22 10.95 0.54 -4.19
CA VAL A 22 9.67 1.14 -3.77
C VAL A 22 9.85 1.99 -2.52
N GLN A 23 10.55 1.47 -1.50
CA GLN A 23 10.81 2.20 -0.27
C GLN A 23 11.62 3.47 -0.53
N GLN A 24 12.70 3.38 -1.30
CA GLN A 24 13.57 4.52 -1.59
C GLN A 24 12.85 5.59 -2.41
N LEU A 25 12.04 5.20 -3.40
CA LEU A 25 11.18 6.13 -4.14
C LEU A 25 10.20 6.84 -3.20
N ALA A 26 9.54 6.07 -2.34
CA ALA A 26 8.53 6.62 -1.44
C ALA A 26 9.08 7.62 -0.42
N THR A 27 10.30 7.40 0.07
CA THR A 27 10.92 8.26 1.09
C THR A 27 11.76 9.38 0.48
N GLY A 28 12.54 9.10 -0.56
CA GLY A 28 13.49 10.05 -1.16
C GLY A 28 12.91 10.94 -2.26
N TRP A 29 11.83 10.50 -2.91
CA TRP A 29 11.20 11.20 -4.04
C TRP A 29 9.70 11.41 -3.83
N LYS A 30 9.25 11.48 -2.57
CA LYS A 30 7.84 11.62 -2.20
C LYS A 30 7.10 12.77 -2.92
N ASN A 31 7.80 13.88 -3.18
CA ASN A 31 7.21 15.07 -3.80
C ASN A 31 7.19 15.02 -5.34
N GLU A 32 7.80 14.00 -5.94
CA GLU A 32 7.72 13.80 -7.39
C GLU A 32 6.31 13.29 -7.74
N PRO A 33 5.59 13.98 -8.64
CA PRO A 33 4.16 13.76 -8.87
C PRO A 33 3.81 12.34 -9.36
N GLU A 34 4.77 11.63 -9.96
CA GLU A 34 4.58 10.28 -10.47
C GLU A 34 4.71 9.17 -9.41
N ILE A 35 5.25 9.47 -8.22
CA ILE A 35 5.51 8.42 -7.22
C ILE A 35 4.21 7.92 -6.58
N LEU A 36 3.30 8.82 -6.22
CA LEU A 36 2.01 8.41 -5.68
C LEU A 36 1.18 7.56 -6.68
N PRO A 37 1.01 7.95 -7.95
CA PRO A 37 0.40 7.10 -8.97
C PRO A 37 1.09 5.74 -9.13
N MET A 38 2.42 5.71 -9.10
CA MET A 38 3.18 4.46 -9.19
C MET A 38 2.88 3.52 -8.01
N LEU A 39 2.88 4.02 -6.78
CA LEU A 39 2.54 3.20 -5.60
C LEU A 39 1.11 2.66 -5.70
N LYS A 40 0.14 3.48 -6.12
CA LYS A 40 -1.25 3.06 -6.33
C LYS A 40 -1.35 1.93 -7.36
N GLN A 41 -0.62 2.04 -8.48
CA GLN A 41 -0.57 0.99 -9.50
C GLN A 41 0.00 -0.31 -8.94
N LEU A 42 1.11 -0.25 -8.19
CA LEU A 42 1.69 -1.44 -7.56
C LEU A 42 0.69 -2.15 -6.64
N VAL A 43 -0.05 -1.41 -5.82
CA VAL A 43 -1.07 -2.00 -4.94
C VAL A 43 -2.16 -2.76 -5.72
N GLN A 44 -2.55 -2.26 -6.88
CA GLN A 44 -3.64 -2.79 -7.69
C GLN A 44 -3.23 -3.99 -8.55
N SER A 45 -2.07 -3.93 -9.20
CA SER A 45 -1.76 -4.83 -10.31
C SER A 45 -0.40 -5.53 -10.24
N ASP A 46 0.38 -5.36 -9.17
CA ASP A 46 1.65 -6.07 -9.07
C ASP A 46 1.45 -7.56 -8.82
N ASP A 47 2.21 -8.41 -9.50
CA ASP A 47 2.09 -9.86 -9.32
C ASP A 47 2.72 -10.34 -8.00
N ASP A 48 3.69 -9.60 -7.46
CA ASP A 48 4.35 -9.98 -6.21
C ASP A 48 3.67 -9.34 -4.99
N ARG A 49 3.08 -10.20 -4.15
CA ARG A 49 2.36 -9.77 -2.93
C ARG A 49 3.20 -8.94 -1.96
N TRP A 50 4.52 -9.13 -1.92
CA TRP A 50 5.42 -8.40 -1.02
C TRP A 50 5.69 -6.99 -1.56
N VAL A 51 5.76 -6.82 -2.88
CA VAL A 51 5.82 -5.50 -3.52
C VAL A 51 4.51 -4.74 -3.30
N ARG A 52 3.36 -5.41 -3.48
CA ARG A 52 2.04 -4.84 -3.12
C ARG A 52 1.98 -4.41 -1.67
N GLU A 53 2.43 -5.26 -0.75
CA GLU A 53 2.48 -4.96 0.68
C GLU A 53 3.34 -3.71 0.94
N GLN A 54 4.54 -3.65 0.36
CA GLN A 54 5.43 -2.53 0.55
C GLN A 54 4.79 -1.23 0.05
N ALA A 55 4.11 -1.24 -1.10
CA ALA A 55 3.38 -0.08 -1.60
C ALA A 55 2.24 0.32 -0.65
N ILE A 56 1.47 -0.63 -0.10
CA ILE A 56 0.45 -0.37 0.93
C ILE A 56 1.07 0.30 2.17
N LEU A 57 2.21 -0.22 2.64
CA LEU A 57 2.91 0.33 3.79
C LEU A 57 3.33 1.78 3.55
N GLN A 58 3.92 2.06 2.38
CA GLN A 58 4.35 3.41 2.01
C GLN A 58 3.18 4.38 1.84
N LEU A 59 2.07 3.95 1.21
CA LEU A 59 0.85 4.76 1.13
C LEU A 59 0.28 5.07 2.52
N ALA A 60 0.21 4.06 3.39
CA ALA A 60 -0.40 4.20 4.70
C ALA A 60 0.38 5.12 5.67
N THR A 61 1.70 5.25 5.47
CA THR A 61 2.55 6.11 6.30
C THR A 61 2.88 7.44 5.63
N GLY A 62 3.17 7.42 4.34
CA GLY A 62 3.61 8.57 3.57
C GLY A 62 2.46 9.41 3.02
N TRP A 63 1.38 8.78 2.59
CA TRP A 63 0.25 9.46 1.93
C TRP A 63 -1.05 9.27 2.70
N LYS A 64 -0.96 9.20 4.02
CA LYS A 64 -2.09 9.00 4.92
C LYS A 64 -3.20 10.03 4.71
N ASP A 65 -2.83 11.28 4.46
CA ASP A 65 -3.74 12.42 4.33
C ASP A 65 -4.19 12.65 2.87
N GLU A 66 -3.69 11.84 1.92
CA GLU A 66 -4.20 11.88 0.56
C GLU A 66 -5.64 11.35 0.52
N PRO A 67 -6.59 12.08 -0.09
CA PRO A 67 -8.01 11.72 -0.08
C PRO A 67 -8.32 10.30 -0.56
N GLU A 68 -7.51 9.76 -1.47
CA GLU A 68 -7.72 8.45 -2.08
C GLU A 68 -7.06 7.28 -1.31
N THR A 69 -6.17 7.55 -0.35
CA THR A 69 -5.44 6.49 0.35
C THR A 69 -6.39 5.65 1.21
N LEU A 70 -7.20 6.29 2.05
CA LEU A 70 -8.14 5.58 2.91
C LEU A 70 -9.20 4.79 2.10
N PRO A 71 -9.89 5.38 1.09
CA PRO A 71 -10.79 4.63 0.22
C PRO A 71 -10.15 3.40 -0.42
N MET A 72 -8.91 3.53 -0.92
CA MET A 72 -8.18 2.41 -1.53
C MET A 72 -7.90 1.30 -0.52
N LEU A 73 -7.41 1.62 0.67
CA LEU A 73 -7.18 0.62 1.71
C LEU A 73 -8.47 -0.08 2.13
N LYS A 74 -9.59 0.64 2.24
CA LYS A 74 -10.89 0.03 2.57
C LYS A 74 -11.34 -1.00 1.53
N GLN A 75 -11.09 -0.76 0.24
CA GLN A 75 -11.39 -1.74 -0.82
C GLN A 75 -10.55 -3.02 -0.67
N LEU A 76 -9.29 -2.89 -0.28
CA LEU A 76 -8.38 -4.04 -0.13
C LEU A 76 -8.71 -4.94 1.08
N VAL A 77 -9.58 -4.50 1.99
CA VAL A 77 -10.12 -5.36 3.05
C VAL A 77 -10.88 -6.56 2.46
N GLN A 78 -11.43 -6.42 1.25
CA GLN A 78 -12.13 -7.49 0.52
C GLN A 78 -11.22 -8.31 -0.41
N SER A 79 -9.90 -8.09 -0.37
CA SER A 79 -8.96 -8.88 -1.17
C SER A 79 -9.03 -10.37 -0.78
N ASP A 80 -9.05 -11.23 -1.79
CA ASP A 80 -8.89 -12.67 -1.69
C ASP A 80 -7.53 -13.06 -1.08
N ASN A 81 -6.49 -12.25 -1.32
CA ASN A 81 -5.17 -12.40 -0.72
C ASN A 81 -5.21 -12.12 0.79
N LYS A 82 -5.24 -13.20 1.58
CA LYS A 82 -5.26 -13.17 3.04
C LYS A 82 -4.14 -12.32 3.64
N PHE A 83 -2.95 -12.36 3.06
CA PHE A 83 -1.80 -11.63 3.58
C PHE A 83 -1.99 -10.11 3.42
N LEU A 84 -2.40 -9.66 2.23
CA LEU A 84 -2.69 -8.24 2.01
C LEU A 84 -3.86 -7.75 2.83
N ARG A 85 -4.91 -8.57 2.95
CA ARG A 85 -6.05 -8.27 3.83
C ARG A 85 -5.61 -8.06 5.27
N GLN A 86 -4.73 -8.91 5.80
CA GLN A 86 -4.17 -8.77 7.15
C GLN A 86 -3.38 -7.46 7.30
N THR A 87 -2.47 -7.16 6.36
CA THR A 87 -1.69 -5.91 6.39
C THR A 87 -2.60 -4.69 6.38
N VAL A 88 -3.60 -4.67 5.49
CA VAL A 88 -4.56 -3.57 5.37
C VAL A 88 -5.37 -3.39 6.65
N VAL A 89 -5.92 -4.47 7.22
CA VAL A 89 -6.64 -4.43 8.50
C VAL A 89 -5.76 -3.85 9.60
N GLN A 90 -4.50 -4.28 9.69
CA GLN A 90 -3.56 -3.74 10.67
C GLN A 90 -3.31 -2.24 10.46
N LYS A 91 -3.10 -1.81 9.21
CA LYS A 91 -2.84 -0.38 8.89
C LYS A 91 -4.05 0.49 9.16
N LEU A 92 -5.25 0.02 8.85
CA LEU A 92 -6.49 0.73 9.18
C LEU A 92 -6.68 0.83 10.69
N ALA A 93 -6.51 -0.27 11.43
CA ALA A 93 -6.65 -0.32 12.88
C ALA A 93 -5.62 0.53 13.65
N THR A 94 -4.46 0.82 13.05
CA THR A 94 -3.40 1.62 13.69
C THR A 94 -3.38 3.06 13.20
N GLY A 95 -3.48 3.27 11.89
CA GLY A 95 -3.42 4.57 11.25
C GLY A 95 -4.73 5.35 11.36
N TRP A 96 -5.88 4.71 11.15
CA TRP A 96 -7.19 5.37 11.07
C TRP A 96 -8.15 4.98 12.19
N LYS A 97 -7.62 4.60 13.35
CA LYS A 97 -8.40 4.16 14.52
C LYS A 97 -9.43 5.18 15.03
N HIS A 98 -9.26 6.46 14.69
CA HIS A 98 -10.16 7.54 15.07
C HIS A 98 -11.17 7.92 13.98
N GLU A 99 -11.07 7.34 12.78
CA GLU A 99 -12.10 7.50 11.77
C GLU A 99 -13.34 6.69 12.19
N PRO A 100 -14.52 7.32 12.24
CA PRO A 100 -15.71 6.74 12.86
C PRO A 100 -16.16 5.44 12.19
N GLU A 101 -15.87 5.24 10.90
CA GLU A 101 -16.30 4.08 10.16
C GLU A 101 -15.33 2.88 10.23
N ILE A 102 -14.10 3.06 10.72
CA ILE A 102 -13.09 1.99 10.73
C ILE A 102 -13.46 0.88 11.71
N LEU A 103 -13.79 1.23 12.95
CA LEU A 103 -14.12 0.21 13.96
C LEU A 103 -15.37 -0.61 13.58
N PRO A 104 -16.50 -0.01 13.15
CA PRO A 104 -17.65 -0.77 12.65
C PRO A 104 -17.31 -1.72 11.50
N MET A 105 -16.54 -1.24 10.51
CA MET A 105 -16.13 -2.04 9.36
C MET A 105 -15.28 -3.24 9.76
N LEU A 106 -14.29 -3.05 10.65
CA LEU A 106 -13.45 -4.15 11.14
C LEU A 106 -14.25 -5.17 11.97
N LYS A 107 -15.24 -4.72 12.75
CA LYS A 107 -16.17 -5.63 13.44
C LYS A 107 -16.96 -6.46 12.46
N GLN A 108 -17.53 -5.87 11.41
CA GLN A 108 -18.26 -6.62 10.38
C GLN A 108 -17.38 -7.69 9.74
N LEU A 109 -16.13 -7.35 9.40
CA LEU A 109 -15.17 -8.29 8.81
C LEU A 109 -14.96 -9.54 9.68
N ALA A 110 -14.89 -9.37 11.01
CA ALA A 110 -14.68 -10.48 11.95
C ALA A 110 -15.89 -11.43 12.04
N HIS A 111 -17.10 -10.98 11.68
CA HIS A 111 -18.31 -11.80 11.67
C HIS A 111 -18.62 -12.42 10.30
N SER A 112 -17.97 -11.95 9.24
CA SER A 112 -18.14 -12.44 7.86
C SER A 112 -17.12 -13.50 7.43
N GLY A 113 -16.36 -14.06 8.38
CA GLY A 113 -15.31 -15.05 8.15
C GLY A 113 -15.64 -16.43 8.68
#